data_AF-A0A9C9GZV7-F1
#
_entry.id   AF-A0A9C9GZV7-F1
#
_cell.length_a   1.000
_cell.length_b   1.000
_cell.length_c   1.000
_cell.angle_alpha   90.00
_cell.angle_beta   90.00
_cell.angle_gamma   90.00
#
_symmetry.space_group_name_H-M   'P 1'
#
loop_
_entity.id
_entity.type
_entity.pdbx_description
1 polymer ?
#
loop_
_entity_poly.entity_id
_entity_poly.type
_entity_poly.pdbx_seq_one_letter_code
_entity_poly.pdbx_strand_id
1 'polypeptide(L)'
;MNPVEPVHPPSVWLVTGYRAGERNQVLALGEALGWPFELKELSYHSTEFRTSLFRGSDLRGVRLDQSARLEPPWPDLVISAGMRNEPVCRWIRAQQGGQTRIV
;
A
#
# COMPACT_ATOMS: atom_id res chain seq x y z
N MET A 1 3.50 -30.40 24.96
CA MET A 1 4.26 -29.40 24.18
C MET A 1 3.43 -29.09 22.96
N ASN A 2 2.81 -27.92 22.90
CA ASN A 2 2.17 -27.47 21.66
C ASN A 2 3.28 -27.11 20.67
N PRO A 3 3.22 -27.56 19.41
CA PRO A 3 4.17 -27.11 18.40
C PRO A 3 4.01 -25.59 18.24
N VAL A 4 5.13 -24.87 18.37
CA VAL A 4 5.20 -23.44 18.09
C VAL A 4 5.10 -23.33 16.57
N GLU A 5 3.98 -22.81 16.05
CA GLU A 5 3.88 -22.56 14.60
C GLU A 5 5.03 -21.64 14.17
N PRO A 6 5.64 -21.89 12.99
CA PRO A 6 6.68 -21.00 12.49
C PRO A 6 6.11 -19.59 12.37
N VAL A 7 6.69 -18.65 13.11
CA VAL A 7 6.33 -17.23 13.02
C VAL A 7 6.79 -16.76 11.64
N HIS A 8 5.88 -16.77 10.68
CA HIS A 8 6.14 -16.19 9.37
C HIS A 8 6.31 -14.66 9.53
N PRO A 9 7.30 -14.05 8.85
CA PRO A 9 7.41 -12.60 8.85
C PRO A 9 6.12 -11.99 8.28
N PRO A 10 5.68 -10.83 8.78
CA PRO A 10 4.45 -10.19 8.33
C PRO A 10 4.51 -9.89 6.83
N SER A 11 3.37 -9.97 6.15
CA SER A 11 3.27 -9.58 4.75
C SER A 11 3.28 -8.07 4.62
N VAL A 12 4.23 -7.53 3.85
CA VAL A 12 4.43 -6.09 3.68
C VAL A 12 4.14 -5.69 2.24
N TRP A 13 3.33 -4.65 2.04
CA TRP A 13 3.17 -3.99 0.75
C TRP A 13 3.78 -2.59 0.77
N LEU A 14 4.61 -2.30 -0.24
CA LEU A 14 5.13 -0.97 -0.52
C LEU A 14 4.26 -0.31 -1.58
N VAL A 15 3.44 0.66 -1.19
CA VAL A 15 2.54 1.36 -2.12
C VAL A 15 3.20 2.66 -2.57
N THR A 16 3.48 2.76 -3.87
CA THR A 16 4.22 3.88 -4.45
C THR A 16 3.46 4.50 -5.63
N GLY A 17 3.62 5.80 -5.83
CA GLY A 17 3.17 6.48 -7.04
C GLY A 17 4.32 6.67 -8.04
N TYR A 18 4.01 7.20 -9.22
CA TYR A 18 4.96 7.47 -10.32
C TYR A 18 6.17 8.37 -9.96
N ARG A 19 6.13 9.11 -8.85
CA ARG A 19 7.20 10.03 -8.48
C ARG A 19 8.42 9.27 -7.94
N ALA A 20 9.50 9.28 -8.71
CA ALA A 20 10.76 8.59 -8.39
C ALA A 20 11.31 8.88 -6.98
N GLY A 21 11.18 10.12 -6.49
CA GLY A 21 11.66 10.50 -5.14
C GLY A 21 10.88 9.83 -3.99
N GLU A 22 9.55 9.76 -4.11
CA GLU A 22 8.69 9.11 -3.10
C GLU A 22 8.92 7.60 -3.09
N ARG A 23 9.10 7.00 -4.28
CA ARG A 23 9.39 5.56 -4.45
C ARG A 23 10.68 5.14 -3.74
N ASN A 24 11.77 5.89 -3.92
CA ASN A 24 13.06 5.53 -3.33
C ASN A 24 13.02 5.56 -1.79
N GLN A 25 12.25 6.48 -1.20
CA GLN A 25 12.09 6.55 0.26
C GLN A 25 11.33 5.33 0.81
N VAL A 26 10.24 4.93 0.14
CA VAL A 26 9.45 3.76 0.53
C VAL A 26 10.25 2.47 0.35
N LEU A 27 11.01 2.35 -0.76
CA LEU A 27 11.89 1.21 -0.99
C LEU A 27 12.98 1.11 0.07
N ALA A 28 13.69 2.20 0.36
CA ALA A 28 14.72 2.21 1.39
C ALA A 28 14.18 1.81 2.77
N LEU A 29 12.95 2.23 3.12
CA LEU A 29 12.29 1.84 4.36
C LEU A 29 11.93 0.34 4.37
N GLY A 30 11.38 -0.18 3.26
CA GLY A 30 11.08 -1.60 3.11
C GLY A 30 12.33 -2.49 3.21
N GLU A 31 13.42 -2.09 2.55
CA GLU A 31 14.71 -2.78 2.62
C GLU A 31 15.30 -2.75 4.04
N ALA A 32 15.22 -1.61 4.73
CA ALA A 32 15.72 -1.46 6.10
C ALA A 32 14.94 -2.32 7.13
N LEU A 33 13.67 -2.63 6.87
CA LEU A 33 12.88 -3.54 7.72
C LEU A 33 13.35 -4.99 7.64
N GLY A 34 13.98 -5.39 6.52
CA GLY A 34 14.47 -6.75 6.31
C GLY A 34 13.37 -7.83 6.18
N TRP A 35 12.11 -7.42 6.00
CA TRP A 35 10.98 -8.32 5.77
C TRP A 35 10.69 -8.47 4.27
N PRO A 36 10.15 -9.62 3.83
CA PRO A 36 9.68 -9.77 2.46
C PRO A 36 8.56 -8.76 2.18
N PHE A 37 8.66 -8.07 1.04
CA PHE A 37 7.66 -7.10 0.64
C PHE A 37 7.28 -7.22 -0.85
N GLU A 38 6.06 -6.79 -1.16
CA GLU A 38 5.60 -6.62 -2.53
C GLU A 38 5.52 -5.14 -2.90
N LEU A 39 6.04 -4.76 -4.06
CA LEU A 39 5.90 -3.41 -4.58
C LEU A 39 4.58 -3.27 -5.35
N LYS A 40 3.73 -2.34 -4.91
CA LYS A 40 2.47 -1.97 -5.56
C LYS A 40 2.60 -0.57 -6.14
N GLU A 41 3.05 -0.50 -7.39
CA GLU A 41 3.17 0.76 -8.14
C GLU A 41 1.81 1.18 -8.70
N LEU A 42 1.38 2.39 -8.38
CA LEU A 42 0.07 2.92 -8.73
C LEU A 42 0.17 4.12 -9.68
N SER A 43 -0.66 4.10 -10.70
CA SER A 43 -0.81 5.17 -11.68
C SER A 43 -2.06 5.99 -11.38
N TYR A 44 -1.96 7.32 -11.41
CA TYR A 44 -3.04 8.23 -11.02
C TYR A 44 -3.46 9.16 -12.17
N HIS A 45 -4.71 9.61 -12.15
CA HIS A 45 -5.16 10.66 -13.09
C HIS A 45 -4.54 12.01 -12.68
N SER A 46 -4.03 12.75 -13.66
CA SER A 46 -3.40 14.06 -13.42
C SER A 46 -4.40 15.13 -12.94
N THR A 47 -5.65 15.05 -13.38
CA THR A 47 -6.63 16.15 -13.28
C THR A 47 -7.56 16.11 -12.06
N GLU A 48 -7.67 15.00 -11.32
CA GLU A 48 -8.70 14.82 -10.26
C GLU A 48 -8.18 14.93 -8.81
N PHE A 49 -6.93 15.33 -8.64
CA PHE A 49 -6.23 15.28 -7.34
C PHE A 49 -6.86 16.09 -6.22
N ARG A 50 -7.39 17.29 -6.51
CA ARG A 50 -7.81 18.22 -5.45
C ARG A 50 -9.20 17.92 -4.90
N THR A 51 -10.04 17.21 -5.65
CA THR A 51 -11.45 17.01 -5.33
C THR A 51 -11.73 15.68 -4.62
N SER A 52 -10.83 14.69 -4.74
CA SER A 52 -11.01 13.35 -4.15
C SER A 52 -10.33 13.15 -2.80
N LEU A 53 -9.34 13.99 -2.43
CA LEU A 53 -8.57 13.88 -1.19
C LEU A 53 -9.42 13.86 0.10
N PHE A 54 -10.64 14.40 0.05
CA PHE A 54 -11.55 14.45 1.19
C PHE A 54 -12.65 13.38 1.19
N ARG A 55 -12.71 12.50 0.17
CA ARG A 55 -13.87 11.65 -0.09
C ARG A 55 -13.54 10.16 0.01
N GLY A 56 -13.18 9.71 1.21
CA GLY A 56 -13.22 8.31 1.61
C GLY A 56 -12.11 7.39 1.07
N SER A 57 -12.19 6.12 1.48
CA SER A 57 -11.35 5.00 1.01
C SER A 57 -11.85 4.51 -0.34
N ASP A 58 -11.34 5.07 -1.44
CA ASP A 58 -11.80 4.72 -2.78
C ASP A 58 -10.64 4.68 -3.80
N LEU A 59 -10.76 3.83 -4.81
CA LEU A 59 -9.81 3.63 -5.89
C LEU A 59 -10.08 4.52 -7.11
N ARG A 60 -11.12 5.38 -7.09
CA ARG A 60 -11.53 6.20 -8.25
C ARG A 60 -10.44 7.05 -8.90
N GLY A 61 -9.43 7.48 -8.14
CA GLY A 61 -8.30 8.27 -8.68
C GLY A 61 -7.18 7.45 -9.32
N VAL A 62 -7.26 6.11 -9.23
CA VAL A 62 -6.23 5.15 -9.67
C VAL A 62 -6.61 4.61 -11.04
N ARG A 63 -5.67 4.64 -11.99
CA ARG A 63 -5.74 3.87 -13.25
C ARG A 63 -5.46 2.41 -12.92
N LEU A 64 -6.49 1.64 -12.56
CA LEU A 64 -6.33 0.23 -12.16
C LEU A 64 -5.72 -0.64 -13.27
N ASP A 65 -5.97 -0.29 -14.53
CA ASP A 65 -5.37 -0.89 -15.73
C ASP A 65 -3.86 -0.69 -15.85
N GLN A 66 -3.34 0.39 -15.26
CA GLN A 66 -1.92 0.78 -15.29
C GLN A 66 -1.28 0.73 -13.90
N SER A 67 -1.91 0.03 -12.96
CA SER A 67 -1.46 -0.12 -11.58
C SER A 67 -1.24 -1.58 -11.25
N ALA A 68 -0.39 -1.82 -10.26
CA ALA A 68 -0.25 -3.16 -9.68
C ALA A 68 -1.59 -3.68 -9.14
N ARG A 69 -1.82 -4.98 -9.26
CA ARG A 69 -3.02 -5.63 -8.72
C ARG A 69 -3.06 -5.53 -7.20
N LEU A 70 -4.19 -5.04 -6.70
CA LEU A 70 -4.53 -4.96 -5.28
C LEU A 70 -5.57 -6.04 -4.98
N GLU A 71 -5.09 -7.27 -4.86
CA GLU A 71 -5.90 -8.48 -4.67
C GLU A 71 -5.36 -9.25 -3.44
N PRO A 72 -6.19 -10.10 -2.80
CA PRO A 72 -5.72 -10.93 -1.69
C PRO A 72 -4.57 -11.86 -2.12
N PRO A 73 -3.68 -12.26 -1.18
CA PRO A 73 -3.75 -12.03 0.26
C PRO A 73 -3.39 -10.59 0.65
N TRP A 74 -4.20 -9.99 1.51
CA TRP A 74 -4.03 -8.61 1.96
C TRP A 74 -2.89 -8.51 2.99
N PRO A 75 -2.10 -7.41 2.98
CA PRO A 75 -0.92 -7.28 3.82
C PRO A 75 -1.26 -6.98 5.28
N ASP A 76 -0.34 -7.33 6.18
CA ASP A 76 -0.37 -6.93 7.58
C ASP A 76 0.15 -5.48 7.74
N LEU A 77 1.06 -5.07 6.85
CA LEU A 77 1.67 -3.74 6.84
C LEU A 77 1.68 -3.14 5.43
N VAL A 78 1.20 -1.90 5.31
CA VAL A 78 1.35 -1.07 4.12
C VAL A 78 2.26 0.09 4.44
N ILE A 79 3.28 0.30 3.61
CA ILE A 79 4.18 1.46 3.69
C ILE A 79 3.96 2.29 2.44
N SER A 80 3.69 3.58 2.61
CA SER A 80 3.46 4.48 1.48
C SER A 80 4.01 5.88 1.73
N ALA A 81 4.27 6.62 0.66
CA ALA A 81 4.60 8.04 0.73
C ALA A 81 3.68 8.84 -0.20
N GLY A 82 3.31 10.03 0.26
CA GLY A 82 2.50 10.99 -0.51
C GLY A 82 0.99 10.88 -0.28
N MET A 83 0.32 12.03 -0.22
CA MET A 83 -1.11 12.13 0.09
C MET A 83 -2.03 11.40 -0.92
N ARG A 84 -1.55 11.14 -2.14
CA ARG A 84 -2.32 10.42 -3.18
C ARG A 84 -2.54 8.95 -2.85
N ASN A 85 -1.66 8.37 -2.03
CA ASN A 85 -1.70 6.95 -1.70
C ASN A 85 -2.60 6.67 -0.49
N GLU A 86 -2.93 7.68 0.32
CA GLU A 86 -3.70 7.51 1.55
C GLU A 86 -5.09 6.87 1.32
N PRO A 87 -5.93 7.32 0.35
CA PRO A 87 -7.23 6.68 0.10
C PRO A 87 -7.08 5.20 -0.27
N VAL A 88 -6.03 4.85 -1.01
CA VAL A 88 -5.74 3.48 -1.43
C VAL A 88 -5.30 2.64 -0.22
N CYS A 89 -4.41 3.16 0.63
CA CYS A 89 -3.98 2.45 1.84
C CYS A 89 -5.14 2.19 2.80
N ARG A 90 -6.04 3.18 2.96
CA ARG A 90 -7.28 3.02 3.74
C ARG A 90 -8.21 1.99 3.12
N TRP A 91 -8.34 1.99 1.79
CA TRP A 91 -9.13 0.98 1.06
C TRP A 91 -8.57 -0.43 1.27
N ILE A 92 -7.25 -0.62 1.15
CA ILE A 92 -6.57 -1.91 1.42
C ILE A 92 -6.86 -2.36 2.86
N ARG A 93 -6.69 -1.45 3.82
CA ARG A 93 -6.96 -1.74 5.24
C ARG A 93 -8.41 -2.15 5.49
N ALA A 94 -9.37 -1.56 4.78
CA ALA A 94 -10.77 -1.93 4.89
C ALA A 94 -11.06 -3.36 4.38
N GLN A 95 -10.26 -3.88 3.42
CA GLN A 95 -10.44 -5.25 2.90
C GLN A 95 -10.16 -6.34 3.95
N GLN A 96 -9.31 -6.05 4.94
CA GLN A 96 -9.00 -6.91 6.09
C GLN A 96 -9.79 -6.55 7.37
N GLY A 97 -10.85 -5.76 7.26
CA GLY A 97 -11.62 -5.31 8.43
C GLY A 97 -10.82 -4.42 9.39
N GLY A 98 -9.80 -3.70 8.89
CA GLY A 98 -9.05 -2.72 9.69
C GLY A 98 -7.73 -3.23 10.27
N GLN A 99 -7.36 -4.49 10.03
CA GLN A 99 -6.19 -5.15 10.63
C GLN A 99 -4.86 -4.70 10.02
N THR A 100 -4.84 -4.30 8.75
CA THR A 100 -3.63 -3.78 8.09
C THR A 100 -3.16 -2.49 8.76
N ARG A 101 -1.90 -2.47 9.18
CA ARG A 101 -1.21 -1.27 9.66
C ARG A 101 -0.76 -0.43 8.47
N ILE A 102 -0.93 0.90 8.55
CA ILE A 102 -0.48 1.84 7.52
C ILE A 102 0.66 2.69 8.12
N VAL A 103 1.75 2.84 7.36
CA VAL A 103 2.93 3.66 7.69
C VAL A 103 3.21 4.63 6.54
#